data_AF-A0ABD2SF30-F1
#
_entry.id   AF-A0ABD2SF30-F1
#
_cell.length_a   1.000
_cell.length_b   1.000
_cell.length_c   1.000
_cell.angle_alpha   90.00
_cell.angle_beta   90.00
_cell.angle_gamma   90.00
#
_symmetry.space_group_name_H-M   'P 1'
#
loop_
_entity.id
_entity.type
_entity.pdbx_description
1 polymer ?
#
loop_
_entity_poly.entity_id
_entity_poly.type
_entity_poly.pdbx_seq_one_letter_code
_entity_poly.pdbx_strand_id
1 'polypeptide(L)'
;MWDGCLPALPVQLYQAWLLYLYTGLALRENILRANGSDIRPWWIKHHYCAMAMALISLTWEIEREPNCSQKQRGVQLFLKWAIMQGVAMLLQNRYQRQRLYTRIALGKARRMDVVWGETAGVDGQLLLLFPVLFILQGFEAYVGVLLLKTAFIGVVSEWQVVTCGILLIIMAAGNFANTVKTLVTKSRVKAKMKRGKSRQDLKSESPAKSS
;
A
#
# COMPACT_ATOMS: atom_id res chain seq x y z
N MET A 1 20.62 14.94 14.52
CA MET A 1 21.64 13.86 14.49
C MET A 1 22.68 14.26 15.51
N TRP A 2 22.92 13.44 16.53
CA TRP A 2 24.09 13.59 17.40
C TRP A 2 25.11 12.57 16.93
N ASP A 3 26.31 13.03 16.54
CA ASP A 3 27.45 12.21 16.11
C ASP A 3 27.14 11.21 14.97
N GLY A 4 26.33 11.61 13.99
CA GLY A 4 25.93 10.74 12.87
C GLY A 4 24.88 9.69 13.23
N CYS A 5 24.45 9.64 14.50
CA CYS A 5 23.45 8.73 15.02
C CYS A 5 22.07 9.40 15.22
N LEU A 6 21.01 8.63 14.98
CA LEU A 6 19.61 8.96 15.23
C LEU A 6 19.35 8.63 16.70
N PRO A 7 18.75 9.54 17.46
CA PRO A 7 18.37 9.24 18.83
C PRO A 7 17.37 8.07 18.85
N ALA A 8 17.62 7.08 19.72
CA ALA A 8 16.80 5.86 19.80
C ALA A 8 15.34 6.16 20.18
N LEU A 9 15.12 7.11 21.09
CA LEU A 9 13.80 7.47 21.60
C LEU A 9 12.80 7.89 20.50
N PRO A 10 13.09 8.85 19.61
CA PRO A 10 12.18 9.19 18.50
C PRO A 10 11.88 8.02 17.57
N VAL A 11 12.85 7.16 17.29
CA VAL A 11 12.65 5.99 16.42
C VAL A 11 11.71 4.99 17.10
N GLN A 12 11.92 4.70 18.39
CA GLN A 12 11.06 3.82 19.16
C GLN A 12 9.63 4.38 19.31
N LEU A 13 9.48 5.68 19.60
CA LEU A 13 8.16 6.33 19.64
C LEU A 13 7.43 6.24 18.30
N TYR A 14 8.14 6.42 17.18
CA TYR A 14 7.57 6.25 15.85
C TYR A 14 7.12 4.80 15.60
N GLN A 15 7.93 3.81 15.99
CA GLN A 15 7.56 2.40 15.84
C GLN A 15 6.38 2.01 16.73
N ALA A 16 6.30 2.53 17.95
CA ALA A 16 5.15 2.35 18.85
C ALA A 16 3.89 2.97 18.26
N TRP A 17 4.01 4.16 17.65
CA TRP A 17 2.90 4.79 16.94
C TRP A 17 2.44 3.98 15.73
N LEU A 18 3.37 3.43 14.92
CA LEU A 18 3.03 2.54 13.81
C LEU A 18 2.30 1.29 14.29
N LEU A 19 2.76 0.67 15.37
CA LEU A 19 2.10 -0.50 15.97
C LEU A 19 0.66 -0.17 16.37
N TYR A 20 0.45 0.96 17.07
CA TYR A 20 -0.89 1.43 17.43
C TYR A 20 -1.77 1.67 16.19
N LEU A 21 -1.22 2.36 15.18
CA LEU A 21 -1.93 2.69 13.94
C LEU A 21 -2.40 1.43 13.20
N TYR A 22 -1.50 0.49 12.94
CA TYR A 22 -1.82 -0.71 12.17
C TYR A 22 -2.72 -1.68 12.95
N THR A 23 -2.62 -1.70 14.28
CA THR A 23 -3.58 -2.42 15.13
C THR A 23 -4.99 -1.86 14.98
N GLY A 24 -5.13 -0.53 15.04
CA GLY A 24 -6.41 0.15 14.84
C GLY A 24 -6.99 -0.07 13.44
N LEU A 25 -6.15 -0.04 12.39
CA LEU A 25 -6.57 -0.33 11.01
C LEU A 25 -7.03 -1.78 10.85
N ALA A 26 -6.28 -2.75 11.37
CA ALA A 26 -6.66 -4.15 11.34
C ALA A 26 -7.99 -4.39 12.07
N LEU A 27 -8.19 -3.82 13.26
CA LEU A 27 -9.44 -3.93 14.01
C LEU A 27 -10.61 -3.33 13.22
N ARG A 28 -10.46 -2.10 12.71
CA ARG A 28 -11.48 -1.41 11.93
C ARG A 28 -11.88 -2.23 10.70
N GLU A 29 -10.92 -2.74 9.94
CA GLU A 29 -11.20 -3.51 8.74
C GLU A 29 -11.87 -4.86 9.03
N ASN A 30 -11.50 -5.52 10.14
CA ASN A 30 -12.18 -6.74 10.57
C ASN A 30 -13.64 -6.47 10.96
N ILE A 31 -13.92 -5.38 11.68
CA ILE A 31 -15.30 -4.97 12.03
C ILE A 31 -16.10 -4.67 10.75
N LEU A 32 -15.54 -3.90 9.81
CA LEU A 32 -16.20 -3.59 8.54
C LEU A 32 -16.50 -4.87 7.75
N ARG A 33 -15.55 -5.81 7.72
CA ARG A 33 -15.75 -7.10 7.05
C ARG A 33 -16.82 -7.95 7.71
N ALA A 34 -16.88 -8.00 9.04
CA ALA A 34 -17.93 -8.67 9.80
C ALA A 34 -19.32 -8.05 9.53
N ASN A 35 -19.37 -6.75 9.29
CA ASN A 35 -20.58 -6.01 8.92
C ASN A 35 -20.94 -6.10 7.42
N GLY A 36 -20.22 -6.92 6.64
CA GLY A 36 -20.54 -7.19 5.23
C GLY A 36 -19.85 -6.28 4.20
N SER A 37 -18.86 -5.46 4.60
CA SER A 37 -18.05 -4.71 3.63
C SER A 37 -17.13 -5.67 2.84
N ASP A 38 -17.11 -5.53 1.51
CA ASP A 38 -16.21 -6.29 0.62
C ASP A 38 -14.79 -5.73 0.65
N ILE A 39 -14.04 -6.12 1.68
CA ILE A 39 -12.62 -5.76 1.86
C ILE A 39 -11.76 -6.90 1.34
N ARG A 40 -10.80 -6.56 0.46
CA ARG A 40 -9.85 -7.56 -0.06
C ARG A 40 -9.04 -8.16 1.09
N PRO A 41 -8.95 -9.50 1.18
CA PRO A 41 -8.19 -10.17 2.24
C PRO A 41 -6.71 -9.76 2.34
N TRP A 42 -6.11 -9.30 1.24
CA TRP A 42 -4.73 -8.82 1.23
C TRP A 42 -4.51 -7.64 2.17
N TRP A 43 -5.41 -6.66 2.22
CA TRP A 43 -5.22 -5.44 3.03
C TRP A 43 -5.23 -5.77 4.53
N ILE A 44 -6.12 -6.65 4.96
CA ILE A 44 -6.14 -7.16 6.33
C ILE A 44 -4.82 -7.87 6.66
N LYS A 45 -4.34 -8.77 5.78
CA LYS A 45 -3.05 -9.45 5.95
C LYS A 45 -1.87 -8.47 5.99
N HIS A 46 -1.89 -7.46 5.13
CA HIS A 46 -0.88 -6.41 5.06
C HIS A 46 -0.79 -5.65 6.40
N HIS A 47 -1.93 -5.28 7.02
CA HIS A 47 -1.92 -4.62 8.33
C HIS A 47 -1.31 -5.51 9.41
N TYR A 48 -1.61 -6.81 9.43
CA TYR A 48 -0.98 -7.74 10.36
C TYR A 48 0.54 -7.89 10.14
N CYS A 49 0.99 -7.94 8.89
CA CYS A 49 2.43 -7.93 8.56
C CYS A 49 3.11 -6.64 9.04
N ALA A 50 2.46 -5.49 8.87
CA ALA A 50 2.96 -4.20 9.33
C ALA A 50 3.00 -4.10 10.87
N MET A 51 1.99 -4.65 11.57
CA MET A 51 2.02 -4.79 13.04
C MET A 51 3.20 -5.64 13.50
N ALA A 52 3.41 -6.80 12.89
CA ALA A 52 4.52 -7.69 13.22
C ALA A 52 5.86 -7.00 12.98
N MET A 53 6.01 -6.28 11.86
CA MET A 53 7.22 -5.52 11.55
C MET A 53 7.49 -4.41 12.58
N ALA A 54 6.46 -3.66 12.99
CA ALA A 54 6.59 -2.63 14.02
C ALA A 54 6.98 -3.22 15.38
N LEU A 55 6.40 -4.37 15.74
CA LEU A 55 6.73 -5.09 16.98
C LEU A 55 8.18 -5.59 16.96
N ILE A 56 8.61 -6.27 15.89
CA ILE A 56 9.99 -6.74 15.72
C ILE A 56 10.97 -5.56 15.74
N SER A 57 10.60 -4.45 15.10
CA SER A 57 11.43 -3.23 15.11
C SER A 57 11.52 -2.58 16.50
N LEU A 58 10.53 -2.74 17.37
CA LEU A 58 10.58 -2.27 18.77
C LEU A 58 11.47 -3.13 19.65
N THR A 59 11.56 -4.44 19.37
CA THR A 59 12.49 -5.33 20.09
C THR A 59 13.95 -5.07 19.75
N TRP A 60 14.22 -4.17 18.80
CA TRP A 60 15.56 -3.69 18.50
C TRP A 60 15.94 -2.57 19.46
N GLU A 61 16.61 -2.90 20.55
CA GLU A 61 17.28 -1.89 21.36
C GLU A 61 18.55 -1.44 20.64
N ILE A 62 18.60 -0.16 20.27
CA ILE A 62 19.81 0.50 19.77
C ILE A 62 20.68 0.78 21.01
N GLU A 63 21.22 -0.27 21.61
CA GLU A 63 22.23 -0.13 22.65
C GLU A 63 23.47 0.55 22.03
N ARG A 64 24.15 1.39 22.82
CA ARG A 64 25.25 2.30 22.41
C ARG A 64 26.50 1.54 21.95
N GLU A 65 26.39 0.79 20.87
CA GLU A 65 27.47 0.04 20.25
C GLU A 65 28.29 0.93 19.30
N PRO A 66 29.63 0.77 19.25
CA PRO A 66 30.54 1.65 18.50
C PRO A 66 30.34 1.65 16.97
N ASN A 67 29.53 0.75 16.42
CA ASN A 67 29.21 0.63 14.99
C ASN A 67 27.83 1.21 14.61
N CYS A 68 27.41 2.28 15.30
CA CYS A 68 26.10 2.92 15.11
C CYS A 68 25.82 3.38 13.66
N SER A 69 26.81 3.91 12.94
CA SER A 69 26.61 4.52 11.61
C SER A 69 26.16 3.51 10.53
N GLN A 70 26.68 2.28 10.55
CA GLN A 70 26.31 1.25 9.57
C GLN A 70 24.96 0.60 9.87
N LYS A 71 24.69 0.27 11.15
CA LYS A 71 23.39 -0.26 11.59
C LYS A 71 22.25 0.71 11.25
N GLN A 72 22.49 2.01 11.40
CA GLN A 72 21.48 3.04 11.20
C GLN A 72 21.19 3.36 9.73
N ARG A 73 22.07 2.98 8.80
CA ARG A 73 21.84 3.23 7.36
C ARG A 73 20.59 2.48 6.87
N GLY A 74 20.39 1.25 7.31
CA GLY A 74 19.18 0.47 7.03
C GLY A 74 17.93 1.11 7.63
N VAL A 75 18.00 1.53 8.90
CA VAL A 75 16.91 2.20 9.61
C VAL A 75 16.55 3.54 8.94
N GLN A 76 17.53 4.32 8.50
CA GLN A 76 17.29 5.58 7.78
C GLN A 76 16.59 5.36 6.44
N LEU A 77 16.97 4.32 5.69
CA LEU A 77 16.31 3.98 4.43
C LEU A 77 14.88 3.50 4.67
N PHE A 78 14.66 2.69 5.70
CA PHE A 78 13.32 2.28 6.12
C PHE A 78 12.45 3.48 6.53
N LEU A 79 12.96 4.39 7.36
CA LEU A 79 12.22 5.59 7.78
C LEU A 79 11.90 6.52 6.60
N LYS A 80 12.83 6.69 5.66
CA LYS A 80 12.59 7.44 4.41
C LYS A 80 11.48 6.80 3.59
N TRP A 81 11.53 5.48 3.41
CA TRP A 81 10.45 4.72 2.76
C TRP A 81 9.13 4.88 3.50
N ALA A 82 9.11 4.76 4.82
CA ALA A 82 7.91 4.85 5.65
C ALA A 82 7.24 6.24 5.59
N ILE A 83 8.03 7.32 5.52
CA ILE A 83 7.51 8.68 5.29
C ILE A 83 6.87 8.79 3.90
N MET A 84 7.54 8.31 2.85
CA MET A 84 6.97 8.30 1.49
C MET A 84 5.69 7.48 1.43
N GLN A 85 5.67 6.32 2.09
CA GLN A 85 4.49 5.46 2.23
C GLN A 85 3.35 6.18 2.97
N GLY A 86 3.65 6.90 4.06
CA GLY A 86 2.67 7.71 4.78
C GLY A 86 2.06 8.82 3.92
N VAL A 87 2.88 9.50 3.11
CA VAL A 87 2.38 10.49 2.13
C VAL A 87 1.48 9.84 1.09
N ALA A 88 1.87 8.68 0.56
CA ALA A 88 1.05 7.94 -0.39
C ALA A 88 -0.29 7.50 0.24
N MET A 89 -0.30 7.06 1.50
CA MET A 89 -1.52 6.72 2.24
C MET A 89 -2.43 7.95 2.42
N LEU A 90 -1.89 9.14 2.70
CA LEU A 90 -2.68 10.37 2.79
C LEU A 90 -3.31 10.75 1.44
N LEU A 91 -2.56 10.62 0.35
CA LEU A 91 -3.05 10.85 -1.02
C LEU A 91 -4.14 9.85 -1.40
N GLN A 92 -3.92 8.56 -1.13
CA GLN A 92 -4.91 7.50 -1.33
C GLN A 92 -6.18 7.75 -0.52
N ASN A 93 -6.05 8.12 0.75
CA ASN A 93 -7.18 8.42 1.63
C ASN A 93 -7.99 9.62 1.14
N ARG A 94 -7.32 10.72 0.76
CA ARG A 94 -7.97 11.90 0.15
C ARG A 94 -8.75 11.50 -1.11
N TYR A 95 -8.13 10.73 -2.00
CA TYR A 95 -8.75 10.26 -3.24
C TYR A 95 -9.97 9.35 -3.00
N GLN A 96 -9.82 8.33 -2.17
CA GLN A 96 -10.89 7.38 -1.86
C GLN A 96 -12.06 8.05 -1.15
N ARG A 97 -11.79 8.95 -0.20
CA ARG A 97 -12.81 9.69 0.56
C ARG A 97 -13.63 10.61 -0.33
N GLN A 98 -12.97 11.40 -1.18
CA GLN A 98 -13.67 12.29 -2.12
C GLN A 98 -14.61 11.50 -3.03
N ARG A 99 -14.14 10.36 -3.56
CA ARG A 99 -14.93 9.50 -4.44
C ARG A 99 -16.11 8.83 -3.73
N LEU A 100 -15.91 8.39 -2.48
CA LEU A 100 -16.99 7.82 -1.67
C LEU A 100 -18.11 8.84 -1.50
N TYR A 101 -17.77 10.07 -1.11
CA TYR A 101 -18.77 11.14 -0.94
C TYR A 101 -19.52 11.44 -2.23
N THR A 102 -18.83 11.55 -3.38
CA THR A 102 -19.48 11.75 -4.67
C THR A 102 -20.44 10.60 -5.00
N ARG A 103 -20.04 9.34 -4.78
CA ARG A 103 -20.92 8.19 -5.06
C ARG A 103 -22.13 8.13 -4.14
N ILE A 104 -21.97 8.48 -2.86
CA ILE A 104 -23.08 8.57 -1.90
C ILE A 104 -24.06 9.67 -2.34
N ALA A 105 -23.56 10.85 -2.71
CA ALA A 105 -24.40 11.93 -3.22
C ALA A 105 -25.16 11.56 -4.50
N LEU A 106 -24.57 10.69 -5.34
CA LEU A 106 -25.21 10.15 -6.54
C LEU A 106 -26.13 8.95 -6.27
N GLY A 107 -26.28 8.50 -5.02
CA GLY A 107 -27.06 7.30 -4.66
C GLY A 107 -26.48 5.98 -5.17
N LYS A 108 -25.23 5.98 -5.67
CA LYS A 108 -24.54 4.83 -6.29
C LYS A 108 -23.65 4.05 -5.32
N ALA A 109 -23.61 4.44 -4.05
CA ALA A 109 -22.89 3.74 -2.98
C ALA A 109 -23.56 3.95 -1.63
N ARG A 110 -23.55 2.91 -0.79
CA ARG A 110 -23.92 2.99 0.62
C ARG A 110 -22.75 3.53 1.43
N ARG A 111 -23.01 4.07 2.63
CA ARG A 111 -21.95 4.55 3.55
C ARG A 111 -20.91 3.48 3.93
N MET A 112 -21.27 2.20 3.84
CA MET A 112 -20.41 1.06 4.15
C MET A 112 -19.69 0.46 2.94
N ASP A 113 -19.89 1.01 1.74
CA ASP A 113 -19.26 0.48 0.53
C ASP A 113 -17.79 0.88 0.46
N VAL A 114 -16.95 -0.10 0.16
CA VAL A 114 -15.53 0.12 -0.07
C VAL A 114 -15.35 0.59 -1.51
N VAL A 115 -14.65 1.73 -1.68
CA VAL A 115 -14.42 2.36 -2.99
C VAL A 115 -13.37 1.58 -3.77
N TRP A 116 -13.75 0.44 -4.37
CA TRP A 116 -12.90 -0.30 -5.30
C TRP A 116 -13.52 -0.38 -6.71
N GLY A 117 -12.66 -0.38 -7.72
CA GLY A 117 -12.89 -1.15 -8.94
C GLY A 117 -13.78 -0.57 -10.06
N GLU A 118 -15.06 -0.24 -9.83
CA GLU A 118 -16.04 -0.47 -10.91
C GLU A 118 -16.85 0.72 -11.48
N THR A 119 -16.56 1.97 -11.12
CA THR A 119 -17.07 3.12 -11.91
C THR A 119 -16.00 4.21 -11.97
N ALA A 120 -14.96 3.96 -12.78
CA ALA A 120 -13.95 4.96 -13.07
C ALA A 120 -14.57 5.99 -14.04
N GLY A 121 -14.99 7.12 -13.49
CA GLY A 121 -15.49 8.27 -14.25
C GLY A 121 -14.71 9.53 -13.93
N VAL A 122 -13.37 9.44 -13.85
CA VAL A 122 -12.40 10.53 -14.10
C VAL A 122 -11.08 9.86 -14.46
N ASP A 123 -10.66 9.91 -15.72
CA ASP A 123 -9.48 9.17 -16.20
C ASP A 123 -8.13 9.72 -15.68
N GLY A 124 -8.06 11.00 -15.30
CA GLY A 124 -6.80 11.69 -14.97
C GLY A 124 -6.21 11.40 -13.59
N GLN A 125 -7.00 11.45 -12.52
CA GLN A 125 -6.46 11.39 -11.14
C GLN A 125 -5.99 9.98 -10.75
N LEU A 126 -6.58 8.94 -11.35
CA LEU A 126 -6.19 7.56 -11.14
C LEU A 126 -4.90 7.20 -11.92
N LEU A 127 -4.62 7.90 -13.03
CA LEU A 127 -3.39 7.75 -13.82
C LEU A 127 -2.16 8.24 -13.03
N LEU A 128 -2.32 9.24 -12.15
CA LEU A 128 -1.23 9.75 -11.32
C LEU A 128 -0.95 8.87 -10.10
N LEU A 129 -1.99 8.21 -9.55
CA LEU A 129 -1.86 7.37 -8.36
C LEU A 129 -1.11 6.05 -8.64
N PHE A 130 -1.41 5.37 -9.75
CA PHE A 130 -0.75 4.11 -10.10
C PHE A 130 0.78 4.17 -10.21
N PRO A 131 1.41 5.11 -10.94
CA PRO A 131 2.86 5.17 -11.06
C PRO A 131 3.52 5.44 -9.71
N VAL A 132 2.93 6.30 -8.86
CA VAL A 132 3.42 6.52 -7.49
C VAL A 132 3.41 5.21 -6.70
N LEU A 133 2.35 4.41 -6.79
CA LEU A 133 2.28 3.12 -6.10
C LEU A 133 3.31 2.11 -6.61
N PHE A 134 3.54 2.02 -7.92
CA PHE A 134 4.57 1.12 -8.47
C PHE A 134 5.97 1.53 -8.04
N ILE A 135 6.28 2.84 -8.02
CA ILE A 135 7.57 3.35 -7.55
C ILE A 135 7.76 3.02 -6.07
N LEU A 136 6.74 3.24 -5.22
CA LEU A 136 6.83 2.93 -3.80
C LEU A 136 6.98 1.43 -3.53
N GLN A 137 6.30 0.56 -4.29
CA GLN A 137 6.41 -0.90 -4.18
C GLN A 137 7.78 -1.39 -4.64
N GLY A 138 8.32 -0.83 -5.73
CA GLY A 138 9.68 -1.13 -6.19
C GLY A 138 10.72 -0.68 -5.17
N PHE A 139 10.53 0.49 -4.56
CA PHE A 139 11.41 0.99 -3.51
C PHE A 139 11.30 0.15 -2.23
N GLU A 140 10.11 -0.31 -1.85
CA GLU A 140 9.86 -1.26 -0.74
C GLU A 140 10.69 -2.55 -0.92
N ALA A 141 10.61 -3.16 -2.11
CA ALA A 141 11.38 -4.36 -2.44
C ALA A 141 12.89 -4.10 -2.42
N TYR A 142 13.34 -2.97 -2.96
CA TYR A 142 14.76 -2.57 -2.95
C TYR A 142 15.30 -2.43 -1.52
N VAL A 143 14.56 -1.77 -0.63
CA VAL A 143 14.93 -1.64 0.79
C VAL A 143 14.98 -3.02 1.45
N GLY A 144 14.00 -3.89 1.21
CA GLY A 144 13.99 -5.26 1.73
C GLY A 144 15.21 -6.08 1.31
N VAL A 145 15.56 -6.06 0.01
CA VAL A 145 16.74 -6.75 -0.52
C VAL A 145 18.04 -6.18 0.05
N LEU A 146 18.13 -4.85 0.19
CA LEU A 146 19.32 -4.21 0.74
C LEU A 146 19.52 -4.56 2.22
N LEU A 147 18.45 -4.63 3.02
CA LEU A 147 18.50 -5.09 4.40
C LEU A 147 18.97 -6.54 4.49
N LEU A 148 18.45 -7.42 3.64
CA LEU A 148 18.91 -8.82 3.59
C LEU A 148 20.38 -8.93 3.21
N LYS A 149 20.82 -8.23 2.16
CA LYS A 149 22.23 -8.22 1.76
C LYS A 149 23.15 -7.74 2.87
N THR A 150 22.71 -6.74 3.65
CA THR A 150 23.49 -6.21 4.79
C THR A 150 23.58 -7.22 5.93
N ALA A 151 22.51 -7.99 6.18
CA ALA A 151 22.50 -9.06 7.16
C ALA A 151 23.40 -10.25 6.75
N PHE A 152 23.37 -10.65 5.48
CA PHE A 152 24.17 -11.78 4.96
C PHE A 152 25.68 -11.50 4.91
N ILE A 153 26.09 -10.25 4.72
CA ILE A 153 27.52 -9.86 4.72
C ILE A 153 28.11 -9.83 6.15
N GLY A 154 27.30 -10.09 7.18
CA GLY A 154 27.79 -10.29 8.56
C GLY A 154 28.08 -9.00 9.33
N VAL A 155 27.65 -7.84 8.82
CA VAL A 155 27.87 -6.54 9.48
C VAL A 155 26.91 -6.34 10.67
N VAL A 156 25.74 -6.98 10.63
CA VAL A 156 24.69 -6.90 11.67
C VAL A 156 23.85 -8.19 11.65
N SER A 157 24.33 -9.27 12.26
CA SER A 157 23.63 -10.57 12.28
C SER A 157 22.55 -10.63 13.36
N GLU A 158 21.60 -9.71 13.30
CA GLU A 158 20.43 -9.71 14.17
C GLU A 158 19.23 -10.27 13.38
N TRP A 159 18.58 -11.29 13.93
CA TRP A 159 17.46 -11.99 13.30
C TRP A 159 16.30 -11.05 12.95
N GLN A 160 16.17 -9.93 13.66
CA GLN A 160 15.18 -8.88 13.41
C GLN A 160 15.41 -8.21 12.04
N VAL A 161 16.66 -7.95 11.61
CA VAL A 161 16.91 -7.34 10.27
C VAL A 161 16.49 -8.30 9.18
N VAL A 162 16.85 -9.58 9.35
CA VAL A 162 16.50 -10.63 8.40
C VAL A 162 14.99 -10.76 8.29
N THR A 163 14.30 -10.81 9.42
CA THR A 163 12.84 -10.94 9.47
C THR A 163 12.15 -9.71 8.87
N CYS A 164 12.58 -8.49 9.21
CA CYS A 164 12.04 -7.26 8.61
C CYS A 164 12.31 -7.18 7.10
N GLY A 165 13.49 -7.62 6.63
CA GLY A 165 13.82 -7.67 5.21
C GLY A 165 12.92 -8.64 4.42
N ILE A 166 12.68 -9.84 4.97
CA ILE A 166 11.74 -10.82 4.40
C ILE A 166 10.32 -10.25 4.36
N LEU A 167 9.85 -9.66 5.47
CA LEU A 167 8.51 -9.09 5.55
C LEU A 167 8.29 -7.96 4.53
N LEU A 168 9.27 -7.08 4.33
CA LEU A 168 9.21 -6.03 3.31
C LEU A 168 9.09 -6.59 1.89
N ILE A 169 9.83 -7.65 1.56
CA ILE A 169 9.74 -8.29 0.24
C ILE A 169 8.37 -8.94 0.03
N ILE A 170 7.85 -9.64 1.04
CA ILE A 170 6.52 -10.27 0.98
C ILE A 170 5.45 -9.18 0.78
N MET A 171 5.53 -8.09 1.52
CA MET A 171 4.61 -6.96 1.41
C MET A 171 4.69 -6.31 0.02
N ALA A 172 5.90 -6.03 -0.48
CA ALA A 172 6.10 -5.48 -1.82
C ALA A 172 5.49 -6.37 -2.90
N ALA A 173 5.73 -7.68 -2.84
CA ALA A 173 5.22 -8.65 -3.80
C ALA A 173 3.68 -8.71 -3.80
N GLY A 174 3.06 -8.77 -2.61
CA GLY A 174 1.60 -8.80 -2.53
C GLY A 174 0.94 -7.46 -2.86
N ASN A 175 1.58 -6.33 -2.54
CA ASN A 175 1.15 -5.00 -2.94
C ASN A 175 1.16 -4.88 -4.47
N PHE A 176 2.24 -5.33 -5.11
CA PHE A 176 2.39 -5.37 -6.56
C PHE A 176 1.32 -6.25 -7.23
N ALA A 177 1.14 -7.48 -6.75
CA ALA A 177 0.12 -8.40 -7.27
C ALA A 177 -1.30 -7.81 -7.20
N ASN A 178 -1.62 -7.11 -6.10
CA ASN A 178 -2.92 -6.46 -5.94
C ASN A 178 -3.10 -5.22 -6.84
N THR A 179 -2.05 -4.44 -7.05
CA THR A 179 -2.06 -3.32 -8.01
C THR A 179 -2.29 -3.85 -9.43
N VAL A 180 -1.53 -4.85 -9.86
CA VAL A 180 -1.67 -5.49 -11.18
C VAL A 180 -3.07 -6.07 -11.36
N LYS A 181 -3.58 -6.83 -10.38
CA LYS A 181 -4.96 -7.36 -10.42
C LYS A 181 -5.99 -6.26 -10.63
N THR A 182 -5.82 -5.12 -9.96
CA THR A 182 -6.73 -3.97 -10.09
C THR A 182 -6.65 -3.34 -11.48
N LEU A 183 -5.45 -3.18 -12.02
CA LEU A 183 -5.23 -2.63 -13.36
C LEU A 183 -5.78 -3.55 -14.45
N VAL A 184 -5.57 -4.86 -14.33
CA VAL A 184 -6.12 -5.87 -15.24
C VAL A 184 -7.64 -5.86 -15.21
N THR A 185 -8.28 -5.89 -14.03
CA THR A 185 -9.75 -5.81 -13.94
C THR A 185 -10.27 -4.51 -14.57
N LYS A 186 -9.63 -3.37 -14.32
CA LYS A 186 -9.99 -2.08 -14.92
C LYS A 186 -9.88 -2.12 -16.45
N SER A 187 -8.78 -2.66 -16.99
CA SER A 187 -8.56 -2.78 -18.44
C SER A 187 -9.63 -3.66 -19.10
N ARG A 188 -10.01 -4.78 -18.46
CA ARG A 188 -11.06 -5.68 -18.92
C ARG A 188 -12.43 -5.01 -18.95
N VAL A 189 -12.79 -4.26 -17.90
CA VAL A 189 -14.05 -3.50 -17.85
C VAL A 189 -14.06 -2.43 -18.95
N LYS A 190 -12.98 -1.66 -19.11
CA LYS A 190 -12.86 -0.65 -20.18
C LYS A 190 -12.98 -1.28 -21.57
N ALA A 191 -12.37 -2.44 -21.80
CA ALA A 191 -12.50 -3.18 -23.05
C ALA A 191 -13.94 -3.66 -23.30
N LYS A 192 -14.63 -4.18 -22.27
CA LYS A 192 -16.05 -4.56 -22.37
C LYS A 192 -16.94 -3.36 -22.69
N MET A 193 -16.73 -2.21 -22.06
CA MET A 193 -17.48 -0.98 -22.35
C MET A 193 -17.25 -0.50 -23.79
N LYS A 194 -15.99 -0.49 -24.26
CA LYS A 194 -15.65 -0.12 -25.65
C LYS A 194 -16.31 -1.06 -26.68
N ARG A 195 -16.31 -2.37 -26.41
CA ARG A 195 -16.99 -3.37 -27.25
C ARG A 195 -18.51 -3.22 -27.24
N GLY A 196 -19.10 -2.88 -26.09
CA GLY A 196 -20.53 -2.61 -25.95
C GLY A 196 -20.96 -1.37 -26.76
N LYS A 197 -20.19 -0.28 -26.65
CA LYS A 197 -20.43 0.95 -27.42
C LYS A 197 -20.32 0.72 -28.93
N SER A 198 -19.26 0.05 -29.40
CA SER A 198 -19.11 -0.32 -30.82
C SER A 198 -20.26 -1.18 -31.35
N ARG A 199 -20.83 -2.09 -30.55
CA ARG A 199 -22.03 -2.86 -30.93
C ARG A 199 -23.31 -2.01 -30.99
N GLN A 200 -23.43 -0.97 -30.17
CA GLN A 200 -24.56 -0.04 -30.22
C GLN A 200 -24.44 0.87 -31.45
N ASP A 201 -23.25 1.40 -31.71
CA ASP A 201 -22.97 2.25 -32.89
C ASP A 201 -23.27 1.49 -34.21
N LEU A 202 -22.84 0.22 -34.30
CA LEU A 202 -23.14 -0.66 -35.44
C LEU A 202 -24.65 -0.96 -35.62
N LYS A 203 -25.42 -1.01 -34.52
CA LYS A 203 -26.87 -1.23 -34.59
C LYS A 203 -27.63 0.04 -34.96
N SER A 204 -27.15 1.22 -34.55
CA SER A 204 -27.75 2.49 -34.95
C SER A 204 -27.51 2.85 -36.42
N GLU A 205 -26.48 2.30 -37.06
CA GLU A 205 -26.19 2.49 -38.50
C GLU A 205 -27.00 1.56 -39.42
N SER A 206 -27.66 0.53 -38.87
CA SER A 206 -28.31 -0.53 -39.67
C SER A 206 -29.81 -0.36 -40.03
N PRO A 207 -30.59 0.69 -39.66
CA PRO A 207 -31.95 0.86 -40.15
C PRO A 207 -32.00 1.86 -41.33
N ALA A 208 -31.40 1.51 -42.48
CA ALA A 208 -31.52 2.34 -43.69
C ALA A 208 -31.43 1.56 -45.02
N LYS A 209 -31.66 0.24 -45.00
CA LYS A 209 -31.76 -0.57 -46.23
C LYS A 209 -32.88 -1.60 -46.12
N SER A 210 -34.12 -1.12 -46.20
CA SER A 210 -35.26 -1.90 -46.68
C SER A 210 -36.18 -0.94 -47.44
N SER A 211 -35.84 -0.70 -48.71
CA SER A 211 -36.78 -0.27 -49.74
C SER A 211 -37.14 -1.50 -50.56
#